data_AF-S8A4M0-F1
#
_entry.id   AF-S8A4M0-F1
#
_cell.length_a   1.000
_cell.length_b   1.000
_cell.length_c   1.000
_cell.angle_alpha   90.00
_cell.angle_beta   90.00
_cell.angle_gamma   90.00
#
_symmetry.space_group_name_H-M   'P 1'
#
loop_
_entity.id
_entity.type
_entity.pdbx_description
1 polymer ?
#
loop_
_entity_poly.entity_id
_entity_poly.type
_entity_poly.pdbx_seq_one_letter_code
_entity_poly.pdbx_strand_id
1 'polypeptide(L)'
;MTITNVKSLPDFKLIPYKQPPTATTSSTTSASTSTSQPVHPNSPLKILRTSSWTYCGPLLNLDSDDINFPPSYHTWHDATVSPNSNLADNPTTHTDRKLITLLKPFLVFAHEFIRSTGLEHYWLTIRATLPTDDYNLPRWHTDDDFFDTSTLASSGGMRSPGSASSTSVAGAALNHISKFLTSATSTASSNSSSASNDESSYRNKRTQWKLAGTLIGPGTLFADDGSSARNVQRAVKLEVKNTCAEHTCTSVVCLGCASMAEHVREKIAERLKDSKVVQAGEGDCCFFKVGQKEGAVHSEPKMQCERVFVNIVPGKEEELREVMSRWGMEEFPRAWCLGIPLGFEL
;
A
#
# COMPACT_ATOMS: atom_id res chain seq x y z
N MET A 1 -17.56 11.36 8.55
CA MET A 1 -17.57 10.28 9.58
C MET A 1 -16.54 10.66 10.65
N THR A 2 -16.91 10.82 11.92
CA THR A 2 -15.97 11.32 12.94
C THR A 2 -15.26 10.15 13.63
N ILE A 3 -14.14 9.69 13.09
CA ILE A 3 -13.29 8.66 13.71
C ILE A 3 -12.18 9.35 14.49
N THR A 4 -12.46 9.72 15.75
CA THR A 4 -11.49 10.43 16.60
C THR A 4 -10.55 9.52 17.35
N ASN A 5 -10.80 8.20 17.38
CA ASN A 5 -9.99 7.24 18.13
C ASN A 5 -9.58 6.02 17.31
N VAL A 6 -8.56 6.19 16.47
CA VAL A 6 -7.94 5.12 15.68
C VAL A 6 -7.45 3.95 16.54
N LYS A 7 -6.99 4.20 17.77
CA LYS A 7 -6.47 3.14 18.66
C LYS A 7 -7.54 2.12 19.03
N SER A 8 -8.81 2.54 19.05
CA SER A 8 -9.96 1.68 19.34
C SER A 8 -10.42 0.82 18.15
N LEU A 9 -9.90 1.08 16.95
CA LEU A 9 -10.23 0.28 15.78
C LEU A 9 -9.57 -1.11 15.87
N PRO A 10 -10.21 -2.16 15.31
CA PRO A 10 -9.63 -3.49 15.19
C PRO A 10 -8.36 -3.48 14.30
N ASP A 11 -7.71 -4.63 14.19
CA ASP A 11 -6.53 -4.82 13.32
C ASP A 11 -6.79 -4.34 11.90
N PHE A 12 -7.98 -4.61 11.35
CA PHE A 12 -8.47 -4.01 10.11
C PHE A 12 -9.98 -3.76 10.14
N LYS A 13 -10.44 -2.80 9.33
CA LYS A 13 -11.86 -2.50 9.12
C LYS A 13 -12.10 -2.07 7.68
N LEU A 14 -13.12 -2.65 7.05
CA LEU A 14 -13.63 -2.16 5.77
C LEU A 14 -14.63 -1.03 6.02
N ILE A 15 -14.42 0.10 5.36
CA ILE A 15 -15.21 1.32 5.53
C ILE A 15 -15.66 1.80 4.15
N PRO A 16 -16.96 1.73 3.82
CA PRO A 16 -17.45 2.21 2.54
C PRO A 16 -17.19 3.72 2.39
N TYR A 17 -16.52 4.12 1.31
CA TYR A 17 -16.33 5.52 0.94
C TYR A 17 -17.25 5.96 -0.21
N LYS A 18 -17.74 5.00 -1.01
CA LYS A 18 -18.86 5.24 -1.93
C LYS A 18 -20.16 4.92 -1.18
N GLN A 19 -21.13 5.83 -1.20
CA GLN A 19 -22.47 5.46 -0.75
C GLN A 19 -23.06 4.40 -1.70
N PRO A 20 -23.85 3.43 -1.19
CA PRO A 20 -24.69 2.62 -2.06
C PRO A 20 -25.55 3.57 -2.91
N PRO A 21 -25.80 3.26 -4.19
CA PRO A 21 -26.77 4.02 -4.96
C PRO A 21 -28.07 4.01 -4.15
N THR A 22 -28.52 5.19 -3.72
CA THR A 22 -29.79 5.34 -3.01
C THR A 22 -30.85 4.70 -3.90
N ALA A 23 -31.55 3.70 -3.39
CA ALA A 23 -32.67 3.09 -4.09
C ALA A 23 -33.74 4.16 -4.26
N THR A 24 -33.70 4.89 -5.37
CA THR A 24 -34.74 5.83 -5.73
C THR A 24 -36.01 5.02 -5.93
N THR A 25 -36.99 5.39 -5.11
CA THR A 25 -38.30 4.79 -4.95
C THR A 25 -38.98 4.58 -6.31
N SER A 26 -39.48 3.37 -6.48
CA SER A 26 -40.34 2.92 -7.56
C SER A 26 -41.60 3.77 -7.65
N SER A 27 -41.87 4.31 -8.83
CA SER A 27 -43.24 4.56 -9.30
C SER A 27 -43.37 4.11 -10.76
N THR A 28 -43.96 2.93 -10.91
CA THR A 28 -44.89 2.46 -11.96
C THR A 28 -45.09 3.39 -13.17
N THR A 29 -44.88 2.93 -14.41
CA THR A 29 -45.96 2.45 -15.32
C THR A 29 -45.40 1.87 -16.63
N SER A 30 -45.94 0.69 -17.00
CA SER A 30 -46.18 0.14 -18.35
C SER A 30 -45.04 -0.18 -19.34
N ALA A 31 -45.12 -1.43 -19.80
CA ALA A 31 -44.32 -2.09 -20.82
C ALA A 31 -44.56 -1.55 -22.25
N SER A 32 -43.48 -1.49 -23.02
CA SER A 32 -43.52 -1.71 -24.48
C SER A 32 -42.19 -2.23 -24.98
N THR A 33 -42.27 -3.34 -25.70
CA THR A 33 -41.24 -4.11 -26.38
C THR A 33 -40.55 -3.30 -27.48
N SER A 34 -39.22 -3.14 -27.40
CA SER A 34 -38.39 -2.95 -28.60
C SER A 34 -36.91 -3.25 -28.32
N THR A 35 -36.42 -4.26 -29.02
CA THR A 35 -35.04 -4.71 -29.12
C THR A 35 -34.12 -3.57 -29.58
N SER A 36 -33.39 -2.97 -28.64
CA SER A 36 -32.15 -2.25 -28.92
C SER A 36 -31.31 -2.29 -27.65
N GLN A 37 -30.15 -2.94 -27.73
CA GLN A 37 -29.21 -2.92 -26.63
C GLN A 37 -28.79 -1.46 -26.38
N PRO A 38 -28.82 -0.98 -25.13
CA PRO A 38 -28.24 0.31 -24.82
C PRO A 38 -26.72 0.21 -25.02
N VAL A 39 -26.20 0.97 -25.99
CA VAL A 39 -24.77 1.18 -26.18
C VAL A 39 -24.25 1.85 -24.90
N HIS A 40 -23.57 1.08 -24.04
CA HIS A 40 -22.89 1.62 -22.87
C HIS A 40 -21.71 2.51 -23.32
N PRO A 41 -21.69 3.83 -23.01
CA PRO A 41 -20.67 4.75 -23.52
C PRO A 41 -19.37 4.78 -22.69
N ASN A 42 -19.17 3.84 -21.75
CA ASN A 42 -18.00 3.85 -20.88
C ASN A 42 -17.00 2.78 -21.31
N SER A 43 -16.13 3.10 -22.28
CA SER A 43 -14.93 2.29 -22.51
C SER A 43 -14.16 2.16 -21.18
N PRO A 44 -13.95 0.93 -20.66
CA PRO A 44 -13.32 0.72 -19.36
C PRO A 44 -11.91 1.32 -19.36
N LEU A 45 -11.53 1.93 -18.24
CA LEU A 45 -10.16 2.41 -18.05
C LEU A 45 -9.20 1.25 -18.28
N LYS A 46 -8.21 1.44 -19.15
CA LYS A 46 -7.26 0.40 -19.57
C LYS A 46 -5.88 0.73 -19.06
N ILE A 47 -5.25 -0.24 -18.41
CA ILE A 47 -3.86 -0.14 -17.94
C ILE A 47 -2.90 -0.62 -19.02
N LEU A 48 -1.90 0.19 -19.33
CA LEU A 48 -0.89 -0.09 -20.36
C LEU A 48 0.34 -0.80 -19.81
N ARG A 49 0.63 -0.64 -18.51
CA ARG A 49 1.82 -1.18 -17.87
C ARG A 49 1.69 -1.27 -16.35
N THR A 50 2.49 -2.15 -15.76
CA THR A 50 2.70 -2.17 -14.31
C THR A 50 3.65 -1.04 -13.93
N SER A 51 3.16 -0.10 -13.13
CA SER A 51 3.90 1.09 -12.73
C SER A 51 3.30 1.64 -11.43
N SER A 52 4.00 2.59 -10.81
CA SER A 52 3.49 3.27 -9.63
C SER A 52 3.88 4.73 -9.58
N TRP A 53 3.00 5.56 -9.03
CA TRP A 53 3.29 6.92 -8.63
C TRP A 53 3.18 7.05 -7.11
N THR A 54 4.06 7.83 -6.51
CA THR A 54 4.08 8.08 -5.08
C THR A 54 4.26 9.56 -4.80
N TYR A 55 3.57 10.04 -3.77
CA TYR A 55 3.66 11.38 -3.21
C TYR A 55 3.85 11.28 -1.70
N CYS A 56 4.80 12.04 -1.17
CA CYS A 56 4.99 12.21 0.26
C CYS A 56 4.99 13.70 0.59
N GLY A 57 4.03 14.15 1.40
CA GLY A 57 3.82 15.57 1.66
C GLY A 57 2.50 15.90 2.36
N PRO A 58 2.12 17.19 2.40
CA PRO A 58 0.80 17.63 2.86
C PRO A 58 -0.34 16.99 2.07
N LEU A 59 -1.53 16.88 2.66
CA LEU A 59 -2.72 16.44 1.93
C LEU A 59 -2.92 17.29 0.65
N LEU A 60 -3.11 16.63 -0.49
CA LEU A 60 -3.31 17.32 -1.77
C LEU A 60 -4.55 18.22 -1.73
N ASN A 61 -4.50 19.35 -2.45
CA ASN A 61 -5.67 20.23 -2.58
C ASN A 61 -6.68 19.59 -3.54
N LEU A 62 -7.90 19.30 -3.05
CA LEU A 62 -8.99 18.68 -3.80
C LEU A 62 -10.13 19.64 -4.14
N ASP A 63 -10.02 20.93 -3.76
CA ASP A 63 -11.11 21.91 -3.80
C ASP A 63 -11.40 22.42 -5.22
N SER A 64 -10.43 22.27 -6.14
CA SER A 64 -10.62 22.56 -7.56
C SER A 64 -11.14 21.33 -8.32
N ASP A 65 -11.85 21.58 -9.43
CA ASP A 65 -12.22 20.53 -10.38
C ASP A 65 -10.98 19.86 -10.97
N ASP A 66 -9.91 20.64 -11.18
CA ASP A 66 -8.57 20.15 -11.48
C ASP A 66 -7.79 19.92 -10.19
N ILE A 67 -7.76 18.68 -9.68
CA ILE A 67 -6.87 18.34 -8.57
C ILE A 67 -5.44 18.67 -8.99
N ASN A 68 -4.79 19.56 -8.24
CA ASN A 68 -3.41 19.99 -8.52
C ASN A 68 -2.42 18.89 -8.10
N PHE A 69 -2.35 17.83 -8.89
CA PHE A 69 -1.33 16.80 -8.72
C PHE A 69 0.04 17.31 -9.17
N PRO A 70 1.13 16.88 -8.53
CA PRO A 70 2.48 17.15 -9.01
C PRO A 70 2.68 16.72 -10.47
N PRO A 71 3.51 17.43 -11.27
CA PRO A 71 3.75 17.08 -12.68
C PRO A 71 4.09 15.62 -12.94
N SER A 72 4.85 14.98 -12.04
CA SER A 72 5.20 13.55 -12.14
C SER A 72 3.99 12.60 -12.11
N TYR A 73 2.85 13.00 -11.54
CA TYR A 73 1.60 12.26 -11.66
C TYR A 73 1.09 12.27 -13.09
N HIS A 74 1.16 13.42 -13.76
CA HIS A 74 0.71 13.60 -15.13
C HIS A 74 1.53 12.74 -16.08
N THR A 75 2.85 12.84 -15.95
CA THR A 75 3.80 11.96 -16.63
C THR A 75 3.50 10.48 -16.39
N TRP A 76 3.29 10.07 -15.14
CA TRP A 76 2.96 8.69 -14.81
C TRP A 76 1.62 8.24 -15.40
N HIS A 77 0.57 9.05 -15.28
CA HIS A 77 -0.77 8.75 -15.75
C HIS A 77 -0.76 8.50 -17.26
N ASP A 78 -0.20 9.43 -18.02
CA ASP A 78 -0.20 9.37 -19.49
C ASP A 78 0.66 8.21 -20.01
N ALA A 79 1.70 7.85 -19.27
CA ALA A 79 2.49 6.66 -19.52
C ALA A 79 1.74 5.35 -19.15
N THR A 80 0.81 5.38 -18.19
CA THR A 80 0.28 4.16 -17.54
C THR A 80 -1.13 3.80 -17.96
N VAL A 81 -1.95 4.80 -18.28
CA VAL A 81 -3.38 4.64 -18.57
C VAL A 81 -3.63 5.00 -20.03
N SER A 82 -4.42 4.18 -20.73
CA SER A 82 -4.75 4.47 -22.12
C SER A 82 -5.44 5.83 -22.26
N PRO A 83 -5.03 6.67 -23.24
CA PRO A 83 -5.76 7.89 -23.55
C PRO A 83 -7.20 7.55 -23.95
N ASN A 84 -8.15 8.44 -23.63
CA ASN A 84 -9.52 8.29 -24.09
C ASN A 84 -9.56 8.41 -25.62
N SER A 85 -9.94 7.34 -26.30
CA SER A 85 -9.98 7.24 -27.77
C SER A 85 -11.00 8.17 -28.46
N ASN A 86 -11.78 8.96 -27.71
CA ASN A 86 -12.96 9.65 -28.23
C ASN A 86 -12.84 11.17 -28.29
N LEU A 87 -11.70 11.79 -28.00
CA LEU A 87 -11.54 13.24 -28.13
C LEU A 87 -10.18 13.59 -28.72
N ALA A 88 -10.12 13.75 -30.04
CA ALA A 88 -8.92 14.18 -30.76
C ALA A 88 -8.75 15.71 -30.77
N ASP A 89 -9.65 16.49 -30.17
CA ASP A 89 -9.80 17.90 -30.56
C ASP A 89 -9.48 18.96 -29.50
N ASN A 90 -9.01 18.62 -28.28
CA ASN A 90 -8.42 19.66 -27.42
C ASN A 90 -7.47 19.14 -26.32
N PRO A 91 -6.14 19.29 -26.45
CA PRO A 91 -5.16 18.81 -25.46
C PRO A 91 -5.06 19.68 -24.19
N THR A 92 -5.89 20.70 -24.01
CA THR A 92 -5.69 21.71 -22.95
C THR A 92 -6.57 21.55 -21.71
N THR A 93 -7.52 20.61 -21.69
CA THR A 93 -8.37 20.37 -20.52
C THR A 93 -7.98 19.09 -19.80
N HIS A 94 -7.34 19.23 -18.63
CA HIS A 94 -6.90 18.12 -17.76
C HIS A 94 -8.05 17.27 -17.17
N THR A 95 -9.30 17.68 -17.40
CA THR A 95 -10.54 17.07 -16.90
C THR A 95 -10.86 15.66 -17.43
N ASP A 96 -10.18 15.19 -18.49
CA ASP A 96 -10.53 13.90 -19.13
C ASP A 96 -9.80 12.67 -18.57
N ARG A 97 -9.17 12.80 -17.41
CA ARG A 97 -8.46 11.68 -16.76
C ARG A 97 -9.41 10.81 -15.96
N LYS A 98 -9.96 9.79 -16.61
CA LYS A 98 -10.82 8.76 -15.99
C LYS A 98 -10.28 8.22 -14.66
N LEU A 99 -8.96 8.10 -14.51
CA LEU A 99 -8.38 7.65 -13.24
C LEU A 99 -8.60 8.65 -12.11
N ILE A 100 -8.46 9.95 -12.38
CA ILE A 100 -8.70 11.01 -11.40
C ILE A 100 -10.17 10.96 -10.94
N THR A 101 -11.11 10.72 -11.85
CA THR A 101 -12.53 10.57 -11.50
C THR A 101 -12.79 9.42 -10.52
N LEU A 102 -12.05 8.31 -10.65
CA LEU A 102 -12.13 7.18 -9.70
C LEU A 102 -11.40 7.48 -8.38
N LEU A 103 -10.27 8.19 -8.45
CA LEU A 103 -9.40 8.48 -7.32
C LEU A 103 -9.94 9.57 -6.41
N LYS A 104 -10.57 10.63 -6.95
CA LYS A 104 -11.04 11.80 -6.21
C LYS A 104 -11.97 11.43 -5.04
N PRO A 105 -13.03 10.60 -5.21
CA PRO A 105 -13.89 10.21 -4.10
C PRO A 105 -13.14 9.48 -2.98
N PHE A 106 -12.18 8.63 -3.33
CA PHE A 106 -11.35 7.94 -2.34
C PHE A 106 -10.46 8.92 -1.57
N LEU A 107 -9.81 9.87 -2.26
CA LEU A 107 -8.96 10.88 -1.61
C LEU A 107 -9.77 11.83 -0.72
N VAL A 108 -10.97 12.25 -1.13
CA VAL A 108 -11.86 13.07 -0.29
C VAL A 108 -12.15 12.35 1.02
N PHE A 109 -12.60 11.08 0.94
CA PHE A 109 -12.85 10.27 2.12
C PHE A 109 -11.59 10.10 2.98
N ALA A 110 -10.44 9.77 2.38
CA ALA A 110 -9.19 9.58 3.10
C ALA A 110 -8.74 10.88 3.78
N HIS A 111 -8.89 12.03 3.14
CA HIS A 111 -8.54 13.33 3.73
C HIS A 111 -9.42 13.64 4.94
N GLU A 112 -10.74 13.41 4.86
CA GLU A 112 -11.64 13.55 6.01
C GLU A 112 -11.22 12.63 7.16
N PHE A 113 -10.94 11.36 6.86
CA PHE A 113 -10.48 10.39 7.86
C PHE A 113 -9.20 10.88 8.53
N ILE A 114 -8.18 11.23 7.76
CA ILE A 114 -6.86 11.62 8.26
C ILE A 114 -6.96 12.89 9.11
N ARG A 115 -7.66 13.93 8.62
CA ARG A 115 -7.89 15.17 9.39
C ARG A 115 -8.63 14.93 10.69
N SER A 116 -9.56 13.98 10.73
CA SER A 116 -10.26 13.62 11.98
C SER A 116 -9.35 13.04 13.08
N THR A 117 -8.12 12.67 12.72
CA THR A 117 -7.07 12.19 13.64
C THR A 117 -6.04 13.27 13.98
N GLY A 118 -6.20 14.49 13.47
CA GLY A 118 -5.26 15.60 13.67
C GLY A 118 -4.01 15.54 12.80
N LEU A 119 -4.03 14.72 11.74
CA LEU A 119 -2.93 14.59 10.77
C LEU A 119 -3.25 15.36 9.48
N GLU A 120 -2.20 15.86 8.84
CA GLU A 120 -2.30 16.70 7.64
C GLU A 120 -1.28 16.30 6.55
N HIS A 121 -0.55 15.20 6.75
CA HIS A 121 0.46 14.70 5.84
C HIS A 121 0.30 13.21 5.62
N TYR A 122 0.79 12.75 4.47
CA TYR A 122 0.74 11.35 4.09
C TYR A 122 1.81 10.95 3.09
N TRP A 123 2.04 9.63 3.05
CA TRP A 123 2.68 8.93 1.96
C TRP A 123 1.59 8.22 1.14
N LEU A 124 1.24 8.79 -0.02
CA LEU A 124 0.27 8.27 -0.97
C LEU A 124 0.98 7.51 -2.08
N THR A 125 0.61 6.25 -2.31
CA THR A 125 1.08 5.44 -3.44
C THR A 125 -0.10 4.94 -4.26
N ILE A 126 -0.03 5.13 -5.58
CA ILE A 126 -0.94 4.55 -6.56
C ILE A 126 -0.16 3.55 -7.38
N ARG A 127 -0.65 2.31 -7.46
CA ARG A 127 -0.03 1.23 -8.22
C ARG A 127 -1.00 0.70 -9.26
N ALA A 128 -0.60 0.78 -10.52
CA ALA A 128 -1.24 0.10 -11.62
C ALA A 128 -0.53 -1.24 -11.87
N THR A 129 -1.27 -2.30 -12.11
CA THR A 129 -0.71 -3.64 -12.31
C THR A 129 -1.46 -4.35 -13.41
N LEU A 130 -0.71 -4.87 -14.38
CA LEU A 130 -1.20 -5.81 -15.39
C LEU A 130 -1.44 -7.19 -14.77
N PRO A 131 -2.23 -8.07 -15.42
CA PRO A 131 -2.37 -9.45 -14.97
C PRO A 131 -1.02 -10.13 -14.74
N THR A 132 -0.89 -10.87 -13.66
CA THR A 132 0.32 -11.60 -13.28
C THR A 132 0.01 -12.81 -12.40
N ASP A 133 0.79 -13.87 -12.58
CA ASP A 133 0.73 -15.10 -11.79
C ASP A 133 1.49 -15.01 -10.46
N ASP A 134 2.18 -13.90 -10.22
CA ASP A 134 2.96 -13.62 -9.00
C ASP A 134 2.20 -13.84 -7.70
N TYR A 135 0.87 -13.78 -7.74
CA TYR A 135 -0.05 -13.85 -6.61
C TYR A 135 -1.02 -15.05 -6.70
N ASN A 136 -0.73 -16.02 -7.57
CA ASN A 136 -1.48 -17.27 -7.61
C ASN A 136 -1.38 -18.04 -6.28
N LEU A 137 -0.19 -18.00 -5.67
CA LEU A 137 0.02 -18.35 -4.27
C LEU A 137 -0.14 -17.08 -3.41
N PRO A 138 -1.01 -17.06 -2.38
CA PRO A 138 -1.16 -15.91 -1.51
C PRO A 138 0.17 -15.48 -0.86
N ARG A 139 0.34 -14.17 -0.70
CA ARG A 139 1.49 -13.54 -0.03
C ARG A 139 1.04 -12.97 1.31
N TRP A 140 0.60 -13.84 2.22
CA TRP A 140 0.19 -13.42 3.55
C TRP A 140 1.34 -12.78 4.32
N HIS A 141 1.23 -11.48 4.57
CA HIS A 141 2.22 -10.71 5.30
C HIS A 141 1.56 -9.74 6.29
N THR A 142 2.38 -9.22 7.20
CA THR A 142 2.04 -8.08 8.05
C THR A 142 3.05 -7.00 7.74
N ASP A 143 2.58 -5.77 7.51
CA ASP A 143 3.47 -4.65 7.30
C ASP A 143 4.28 -4.33 8.55
N ASP A 144 5.55 -3.98 8.36
CA ASP A 144 6.41 -3.55 9.46
C ASP A 144 5.99 -2.20 10.04
N ASP A 145 6.52 -1.88 11.22
CA ASP A 145 6.35 -0.57 11.85
C ASP A 145 6.97 0.53 10.97
N PHE A 146 6.12 1.32 10.31
CA PHE A 146 6.55 2.20 9.22
C PHE A 146 7.51 3.30 9.70
N PHE A 147 7.22 3.87 10.87
CA PHE A 147 8.01 4.96 11.45
C PHE A 147 9.04 4.48 12.47
N ASP A 148 9.21 3.17 12.71
CA ASP A 148 10.15 2.71 13.74
C ASP A 148 11.61 2.90 13.31
N THR A 149 12.38 3.50 14.22
CA THR A 149 13.80 3.83 14.07
C THR A 149 14.71 2.73 14.61
N SER A 150 14.23 2.00 15.62
CA SER A 150 15.10 1.05 16.33
C SER A 150 15.45 -0.16 15.47
N THR A 151 14.77 -0.37 14.33
CA THR A 151 15.09 -1.46 13.41
C THR A 151 16.39 -1.23 12.62
N LEU A 152 17.01 -0.05 12.69
CA LEU A 152 18.34 0.22 12.13
C LEU A 152 19.48 0.29 13.16
N ALA A 153 19.19 0.60 14.43
CA ALA A 153 20.24 0.76 15.45
C ALA A 153 20.90 -0.57 15.87
N SER A 154 20.29 -1.72 15.54
CA SER A 154 20.90 -3.04 15.77
C SER A 154 21.85 -3.50 14.65
N SER A 155 22.07 -2.67 13.62
CA SER A 155 22.98 -2.95 12.51
C SER A 155 24.13 -1.95 12.48
N GLY A 156 25.24 -2.30 13.13
CA GLY A 156 26.52 -1.67 12.85
C GLY A 156 26.91 -1.92 11.39
N GLY A 157 26.98 -0.86 10.59
CA GLY A 157 27.41 -0.93 9.20
C GLY A 157 27.16 0.35 8.43
N MET A 158 28.08 1.31 8.54
CA MET A 158 28.15 2.49 7.66
C MET A 158 28.11 2.05 6.18
N ARG A 159 27.22 2.64 5.36
CA ARG A 159 27.47 2.83 3.91
C ARG A 159 26.77 4.07 3.37
N SER A 160 27.60 4.98 2.85
CA SER A 160 27.26 6.12 1.97
C SER A 160 26.83 5.65 0.56
N PRO A 161 26.21 6.51 -0.25
CA PRO A 161 25.47 6.10 -1.45
C PRO A 161 26.38 5.99 -2.67
N GLY A 162 26.25 4.88 -3.40
CA GLY A 162 26.86 4.66 -4.70
C GLY A 162 25.83 4.17 -5.71
N SER A 163 25.56 5.00 -6.73
CA SER A 163 25.15 4.67 -8.09
C SER A 163 24.55 3.26 -8.33
N ALA A 164 23.23 3.17 -8.48
CA ALA A 164 22.57 1.98 -9.04
C ALA A 164 21.97 2.29 -10.41
N SER A 165 22.65 1.77 -11.43
CA SER A 165 22.17 1.65 -12.81
C SER A 165 21.12 0.54 -12.92
N SER A 166 20.17 0.77 -13.83
CA SER A 166 19.05 -0.06 -14.27
C SER A 166 19.31 -1.56 -14.41
N THR A 167 18.42 -2.41 -13.87
CA THR A 167 17.59 -3.43 -14.57
C THR A 167 17.05 -4.48 -13.58
N SER A 168 15.82 -4.30 -13.11
CA SER A 168 14.80 -5.36 -13.00
C SER A 168 13.47 -4.74 -12.53
N VAL A 169 12.40 -5.04 -13.28
CA VAL A 169 11.09 -4.43 -13.14
C VAL A 169 10.23 -5.37 -12.32
N ALA A 170 10.25 -5.24 -10.98
CA ALA A 170 9.25 -5.82 -10.10
C ALA A 170 9.36 -5.20 -8.69
N GLY A 171 8.35 -4.41 -8.31
CA GLY A 171 7.94 -4.33 -6.91
C GLY A 171 8.74 -3.45 -5.96
N ALA A 172 9.27 -2.29 -6.33
CA ALA A 172 9.85 -1.36 -5.35
C ALA A 172 8.78 -0.61 -4.50
N ALA A 173 8.01 -1.38 -3.73
CA ALA A 173 7.86 -1.19 -2.28
C ALA A 173 8.20 -2.55 -1.63
N LEU A 174 9.38 -3.08 -2.00
CA LEU A 174 9.83 -4.40 -1.61
C LEU A 174 10.18 -4.34 -0.13
N ASN A 175 9.34 -5.03 0.64
CA ASN A 175 9.57 -5.41 2.02
C ASN A 175 11.01 -5.91 2.21
N HIS A 176 11.56 -5.50 3.34
CA HIS A 176 12.96 -5.45 3.69
C HIS A 176 13.58 -6.87 3.83
N ILE A 177 13.97 -7.51 2.71
CA ILE A 177 14.59 -8.86 2.70
C ILE A 177 15.95 -8.90 3.46
N SER A 178 16.58 -7.77 3.78
CA SER A 178 17.83 -7.74 4.55
C SER A 178 17.69 -7.93 6.07
N LYS A 179 16.47 -8.00 6.64
CA LYS A 179 16.27 -8.08 8.12
C LYS A 179 16.25 -9.51 8.69
N PHE A 180 16.46 -10.54 7.85
CA PHE A 180 16.22 -11.94 8.23
C PHE A 180 17.24 -12.59 9.19
N LEU A 181 18.34 -11.93 9.58
CA LEU A 181 19.41 -12.58 10.36
C LEU A 181 19.81 -11.94 11.70
N THR A 182 19.25 -10.81 12.16
CA THR A 182 19.84 -10.10 13.32
C THR A 182 18.92 -9.67 14.46
N SER A 183 17.68 -10.15 14.57
CA SER A 183 16.88 -9.87 15.79
C SER A 183 16.33 -11.15 16.43
N ALA A 184 17.12 -11.72 17.34
CA ALA A 184 16.64 -12.50 18.49
C ALA A 184 17.81 -12.88 19.41
N THR A 185 18.29 -11.93 20.23
CA THR A 185 18.91 -12.23 21.53
C THR A 185 18.78 -11.00 22.44
N SER A 186 17.93 -11.09 23.45
CA SER A 186 18.14 -10.40 24.73
C SER A 186 17.65 -11.32 25.83
N THR A 187 18.45 -12.35 26.09
CA THR A 187 18.42 -13.10 27.35
C THR A 187 19.10 -12.24 28.42
N ALA A 188 18.43 -12.13 29.56
CA ALA A 188 18.77 -11.27 30.68
C ALA A 188 20.17 -11.55 31.27
N SER A 189 20.94 -10.48 31.48
CA SER A 189 21.99 -10.38 32.48
C SER A 189 21.99 -8.96 33.05
N SER A 190 21.90 -8.87 34.37
CA SER A 190 21.79 -7.67 35.19
C SER A 190 23.01 -6.74 35.15
N ASN A 191 22.80 -5.44 34.88
CA ASN A 191 23.14 -4.32 35.79
C ASN A 191 22.80 -2.94 35.19
N SER A 192 22.06 -2.15 35.98
CA SER A 192 21.91 -0.67 36.04
C SER A 192 22.16 0.21 34.80
N SER A 193 21.11 0.87 34.29
CA SER A 193 20.85 2.33 34.50
C SER A 193 19.79 2.90 33.52
N SER A 194 18.59 3.18 34.05
CA SER A 194 17.69 4.33 33.75
C SER A 194 17.61 4.92 32.31
N ALA A 195 17.13 4.15 31.31
CA ALA A 195 16.72 4.72 30.01
C ALA A 195 15.47 4.06 29.36
N SER A 196 14.86 3.05 30.00
CA SER A 196 13.88 2.16 29.34
C SER A 196 12.42 2.65 29.32
N ASN A 197 12.07 3.71 30.04
CA ASN A 197 10.67 4.18 30.12
C ASN A 197 10.29 5.20 29.03
N ASP A 198 11.26 5.89 28.42
CA ASP A 198 10.97 6.93 27.42
C ASP A 198 10.75 6.36 26.01
N GLU A 199 11.47 5.29 25.64
CA GLU A 199 11.42 4.73 24.28
C GLU A 199 10.10 3.97 24.00
N SER A 200 9.54 3.27 25.00
CA SER A 200 8.25 2.60 24.86
C SER A 200 7.08 3.60 24.86
N SER A 201 7.23 4.73 25.55
CA SER A 201 6.28 5.85 25.55
C SER A 201 6.25 6.56 24.20
N TYR A 202 7.42 6.71 23.54
CA TYR A 202 7.53 7.32 22.21
C TYR A 202 6.96 6.44 21.09
N ARG A 203 7.21 5.13 21.12
CA ARG A 203 6.63 4.17 20.15
C ARG A 203 5.10 4.13 20.18
N ASN A 204 4.49 4.31 21.36
CA ASN A 204 3.04 4.35 21.54
C ASN A 204 2.35 5.64 21.01
N LYS A 205 3.14 6.59 20.47
CA LYS A 205 2.65 7.85 19.90
C LYS A 205 2.77 7.93 18.38
N ARG A 206 3.42 6.96 17.72
CA ARG A 206 3.63 6.97 16.27
C ARG A 206 2.41 6.48 15.51
N THR A 207 2.26 6.95 14.28
CA THR A 207 1.13 6.61 13.41
C THR A 207 1.32 5.20 12.82
N GLN A 208 0.71 4.17 13.41
CA GLN A 208 0.91 2.76 12.99
C GLN A 208 -0.32 2.16 12.29
N TRP A 209 -0.78 2.82 11.23
CA TRP A 209 -1.91 2.36 10.42
C TRP A 209 -1.85 2.89 9.00
N LYS A 210 -2.65 2.30 8.11
CA LYS A 210 -2.76 2.67 6.71
C LYS A 210 -4.23 2.70 6.28
N LEU A 211 -4.49 3.45 5.21
CA LEU A 211 -5.71 3.34 4.42
C LEU A 211 -5.36 2.76 3.05
N ALA A 212 -6.15 1.81 2.58
CA ALA A 212 -5.99 1.28 1.23
C ALA A 212 -7.33 1.14 0.51
N GLY A 213 -7.30 1.18 -0.81
CA GLY A 213 -8.46 0.98 -1.65
C GLY A 213 -8.07 0.39 -3.00
N THR A 214 -9.01 -0.29 -3.65
CA THR A 214 -8.86 -0.73 -5.04
C THR A 214 -9.85 0.04 -5.90
N LEU A 215 -9.34 0.80 -6.87
CA LEU A 215 -10.16 1.58 -7.81
C LEU A 215 -10.61 0.73 -9.00
N ILE A 216 -9.78 -0.24 -9.39
CA ILE A 216 -10.03 -1.19 -10.49
C ILE A 216 -9.47 -2.55 -10.08
N GLY A 217 -10.20 -3.61 -10.36
CA GLY A 217 -9.78 -4.99 -10.09
C GLY A 217 -10.09 -5.44 -8.66
N PRO A 218 -9.53 -6.59 -8.22
CA PRO A 218 -9.88 -7.20 -6.95
C PRO A 218 -9.29 -6.48 -5.73
N GLY A 219 -10.05 -6.46 -4.63
CA GLY A 219 -9.64 -5.90 -3.35
C GLY A 219 -8.62 -6.74 -2.60
N THR A 220 -7.91 -6.12 -1.66
CA THR A 220 -6.97 -6.78 -0.73
C THR A 220 -7.70 -7.83 0.12
N LEU A 221 -7.03 -8.95 0.39
CA LEU A 221 -7.50 -10.03 1.26
C LEU A 221 -6.96 -9.83 2.67
N PHE A 222 -7.79 -10.01 3.69
CA PHE A 222 -7.42 -9.95 5.10
C PHE A 222 -7.77 -11.28 5.78
N ALA A 223 -6.90 -11.75 6.66
CA ALA A 223 -7.24 -12.84 7.57
C ALA A 223 -8.20 -12.31 8.65
N ASP A 224 -9.36 -12.95 8.81
CA ASP A 224 -10.40 -12.51 9.75
C ASP A 224 -9.91 -12.55 11.21
N ASP A 225 -9.20 -13.61 11.59
CA ASP A 225 -8.50 -13.72 12.87
C ASP A 225 -7.03 -13.30 12.73
N GLY A 226 -6.78 -12.00 12.85
CA GLY A 226 -5.44 -11.43 12.77
C GLY A 226 -4.48 -11.98 13.83
N SER A 227 -4.96 -12.30 15.03
CA SER A 227 -4.10 -12.81 16.12
C SER A 227 -3.61 -14.22 15.84
N SER A 228 -4.51 -15.11 15.41
CA SER A 228 -4.14 -16.46 14.98
C SER A 228 -3.20 -16.42 13.77
N ALA A 229 -3.52 -15.59 12.76
CA ALA A 229 -2.70 -15.46 11.57
C ALA A 229 -1.28 -14.94 11.87
N ARG A 230 -1.13 -13.95 12.78
CA ARG A 230 0.19 -13.48 13.25
C ARG A 230 0.97 -14.57 13.99
N ASN A 231 0.29 -15.39 14.79
CA ASN A 231 0.93 -16.53 15.46
C ASN A 231 1.48 -17.54 14.44
N VAL A 232 0.70 -17.85 13.39
CA VAL A 232 1.16 -18.69 12.28
C VAL A 232 2.38 -18.09 11.60
N GLN A 233 2.35 -16.80 11.25
CA GLN A 233 3.49 -16.12 10.63
C GLN A 233 4.75 -16.20 11.50
N ARG A 234 4.65 -15.93 12.81
CA ARG A 234 5.79 -16.03 13.74
C ARG A 234 6.31 -17.45 13.86
N ALA A 235 5.43 -18.43 13.99
CA ALA A 235 5.81 -19.83 14.09
C ALA A 235 6.52 -20.32 12.83
N VAL A 236 6.01 -19.99 11.64
CA VAL A 236 6.64 -20.37 10.36
C VAL A 236 7.99 -19.68 10.20
N LYS A 237 8.09 -18.38 10.47
CA LYS A 237 9.37 -17.66 10.40
C LYS A 237 10.42 -18.28 11.32
N LEU A 238 10.03 -18.65 12.55
CA LEU A 238 10.93 -19.31 13.51
C LEU A 238 11.35 -20.71 13.04
N GLU A 239 10.39 -21.50 12.54
CA GLU A 239 10.65 -22.84 12.01
C GLU A 239 11.63 -22.79 10.84
N VAL A 240 11.36 -21.95 9.83
CA VAL A 240 12.20 -21.81 8.65
C VAL A 240 13.60 -21.34 9.02
N LYS A 241 13.71 -20.40 9.96
CA LYS A 241 15.01 -19.97 10.52
C LYS A 241 15.79 -21.14 11.14
N ASN A 242 15.10 -22.05 11.83
CA ASN A 242 15.75 -23.19 12.51
C ASN A 242 16.09 -24.34 11.56
N THR A 243 15.37 -24.49 10.44
CA THR A 243 15.56 -25.62 9.52
C THR A 243 16.49 -25.33 8.37
N CYS A 244 16.66 -24.06 7.99
CA CYS A 244 17.47 -23.69 6.85
C CYS A 244 18.86 -23.24 7.30
N ALA A 245 19.87 -23.62 6.52
CA ALA A 245 21.25 -23.27 6.81
C ALA A 245 21.43 -21.75 6.92
N GLU A 246 22.15 -21.30 7.95
CA GLU A 246 22.63 -19.93 8.01
C GLU A 246 23.44 -19.63 6.75
N HIS A 247 23.20 -18.47 6.16
CA HIS A 247 24.02 -17.98 5.06
C HIS A 247 24.33 -16.51 5.29
N THR A 248 25.50 -16.08 4.86
CA THR A 248 25.91 -14.67 4.99
C THR A 248 25.37 -13.89 3.79
N CYS A 249 24.38 -13.02 4.00
CA CYS A 249 23.89 -12.11 2.96
C CYS A 249 24.82 -10.88 2.90
N THR A 250 25.59 -10.73 1.81
CA THR A 250 26.39 -9.53 1.51
C THR A 250 25.75 -8.61 0.47
N SER A 251 24.64 -9.05 -0.14
CA SER A 251 23.92 -8.34 -1.20
C SER A 251 22.43 -8.25 -0.89
N VAL A 252 21.83 -7.16 -1.32
CA VAL A 252 20.37 -6.90 -1.25
C VAL A 252 19.60 -7.90 -2.13
N VAL A 253 20.26 -8.51 -3.12
CA VAL A 253 19.70 -9.53 -4.02
C VAL A 253 20.36 -10.88 -3.75
N CYS A 254 20.45 -11.27 -2.48
CA CYS A 254 20.99 -12.58 -2.14
C CYS A 254 19.97 -13.68 -2.48
N LEU A 255 20.37 -14.62 -3.34
CA LEU A 255 19.53 -15.75 -3.73
C LEU A 255 19.09 -16.59 -2.52
N GLY A 256 19.96 -16.78 -1.52
CA GLY A 256 19.60 -17.45 -0.28
C GLY A 256 18.48 -16.72 0.47
N CYS A 257 18.62 -15.41 0.66
CA CYS A 257 17.61 -14.58 1.31
C CYS A 257 16.26 -14.62 0.53
N ALA A 258 16.31 -14.67 -0.80
CA ALA A 258 15.12 -14.80 -1.66
C ALA A 258 14.45 -16.19 -1.55
N SER A 259 15.22 -17.28 -1.61
CA SER A 259 14.70 -18.64 -1.45
C SER A 259 14.06 -18.85 -0.07
N MET A 260 14.67 -18.29 0.97
CA MET A 260 14.12 -18.31 2.34
C MET A 260 12.78 -17.58 2.43
N ALA A 261 12.68 -16.41 1.82
CA ALA A 261 11.44 -15.64 1.79
C ALA A 261 10.33 -16.41 1.06
N GLU A 262 10.64 -17.07 -0.06
CA GLU A 262 9.67 -17.89 -0.78
C GLU A 262 9.25 -19.13 0.03
N HIS A 263 10.17 -19.79 0.72
CA HIS A 263 9.84 -20.94 1.57
C HIS A 263 8.95 -20.56 2.77
N VAL A 264 9.19 -19.39 3.37
CA VAL A 264 8.30 -18.80 4.38
C VAL A 264 6.92 -18.55 3.79
N ARG A 265 6.85 -17.96 2.60
CA ARG A 265 5.58 -17.67 1.90
C ARG A 265 4.78 -18.95 1.64
N GLU A 266 5.40 -19.98 1.08
CA GLU A 266 4.78 -21.28 0.82
C GLU A 266 4.18 -21.89 2.08
N LYS A 267 4.95 -21.95 3.17
CA LYS A 267 4.49 -22.51 4.44
C LYS A 267 3.38 -21.69 5.09
N ILE A 268 3.42 -20.36 5.01
CA ILE A 268 2.33 -19.52 5.52
C ILE A 268 1.07 -19.74 4.68
N ALA A 269 1.18 -19.76 3.35
CA ALA A 269 0.05 -19.99 2.46
C ALA A 269 -0.64 -21.33 2.74
N GLU A 270 0.14 -22.40 2.95
CA GLU A 270 -0.40 -23.71 3.31
C GLU A 270 -1.09 -23.69 4.68
N ARG A 271 -0.48 -23.07 5.70
CA ARG A 271 -1.07 -23.03 7.06
C ARG A 271 -2.30 -22.14 7.18
N LEU A 272 -2.43 -21.14 6.31
CA LEU A 272 -3.57 -20.22 6.30
C LEU A 272 -4.62 -20.58 5.24
N LYS A 273 -4.48 -21.71 4.52
CA LYS A 273 -5.38 -22.07 3.40
C LYS A 273 -6.85 -22.18 3.82
N ASP A 274 -7.12 -22.65 5.03
CA ASP A 274 -8.46 -22.86 5.60
C ASP A 274 -8.89 -21.70 6.51
N SER A 275 -8.09 -20.64 6.59
CA SER A 275 -8.44 -19.46 7.39
C SER A 275 -9.60 -18.71 6.74
N LYS A 276 -10.47 -18.14 7.56
CA LYS A 276 -11.52 -17.25 7.08
C LYS A 276 -10.88 -15.97 6.53
N VAL A 277 -11.24 -15.62 5.30
CA VAL A 277 -10.71 -14.45 4.57
C VAL A 277 -11.82 -13.45 4.34
N VAL A 278 -11.50 -12.16 4.54
CA VAL A 278 -12.35 -11.03 4.18
C VAL A 278 -11.68 -10.29 3.02
N GLN A 279 -12.40 -10.09 1.91
CA GLN A 279 -11.92 -9.33 0.76
C GLN A 279 -12.60 -7.97 0.71
N ALA A 280 -11.82 -6.92 0.50
CA ALA A 280 -12.36 -5.58 0.28
C ALA A 280 -13.19 -5.51 -1.02
N GLY A 281 -14.38 -4.93 -0.95
CA GLY A 281 -15.25 -4.71 -2.10
C GLY A 281 -14.89 -3.46 -2.89
N GLU A 282 -15.59 -3.27 -4.01
CA GLU A 282 -15.56 -1.98 -4.71
C GLU A 282 -16.17 -0.90 -3.83
N GLY A 283 -15.52 0.25 -3.72
CA GLY A 283 -16.01 1.37 -2.91
C GLY A 283 -15.68 1.24 -1.42
N ASP A 284 -14.95 0.19 -1.01
CA ASP A 284 -14.40 0.07 0.34
C ASP A 284 -13.04 0.75 0.46
N CYS A 285 -12.85 1.44 1.58
CA CYS A 285 -11.56 1.82 2.11
C CYS A 285 -11.20 0.86 3.25
N CYS A 286 -10.06 0.19 3.12
CA CYS A 286 -9.50 -0.67 4.15
C CYS A 286 -8.68 0.20 5.09
N PHE A 287 -9.18 0.39 6.31
CA PHE A 287 -8.31 0.77 7.42
C PHE A 287 -7.60 -0.48 7.94
N PHE A 288 -6.31 -0.42 8.21
CA PHE A 288 -5.63 -1.47 8.95
C PHE A 288 -4.40 -0.96 9.69
N LYS A 289 -4.15 -1.56 10.86
CA LYS A 289 -2.95 -1.34 11.65
C LYS A 289 -1.75 -2.00 10.98
N VAL A 290 -0.56 -1.50 11.28
CA VAL A 290 0.71 -2.10 10.88
C VAL A 290 1.54 -2.47 12.10
N GLY A 291 2.67 -3.12 11.90
CA GLY A 291 3.56 -3.56 12.96
C GLY A 291 3.33 -5.00 13.41
N GLN A 292 4.33 -5.59 14.04
CA GLN A 292 4.35 -7.03 14.36
C GLN A 292 3.38 -7.45 15.46
N LYS A 293 2.83 -6.49 16.23
CA LYS A 293 1.94 -6.77 17.37
C LYS A 293 0.46 -6.73 17.00
N GLU A 294 0.04 -5.65 16.34
CA GLU A 294 -1.36 -5.36 16.03
C GLU A 294 -1.64 -5.29 14.52
N GLY A 295 -0.61 -5.46 13.68
CA GLY A 295 -0.75 -5.31 12.24
C GLY A 295 -1.67 -6.35 11.62
N ALA A 296 -2.49 -5.93 10.67
CA ALA A 296 -3.38 -6.83 9.95
C ALA A 296 -2.58 -7.77 9.04
N VAL A 297 -2.90 -9.06 9.13
CA VAL A 297 -2.38 -10.06 8.19
C VAL A 297 -3.20 -10.00 6.91
N HIS A 298 -2.53 -9.70 5.81
CA HIS A 298 -3.20 -9.49 4.53
C HIS A 298 -2.38 -10.04 3.36
N SER A 299 -3.04 -10.19 2.21
CA SER A 299 -2.46 -10.68 0.96
C SER A 299 -3.10 -9.94 -0.21
N GLU A 300 -2.36 -9.80 -1.29
CA GLU A 300 -2.96 -9.48 -2.58
C GLU A 300 -3.86 -10.64 -3.04
N PRO A 301 -4.94 -10.33 -3.78
CA PRO A 301 -5.75 -11.33 -4.45
C PRO A 301 -5.01 -11.90 -5.68
N LYS A 302 -5.52 -13.01 -6.23
CA LYS A 302 -5.08 -13.47 -7.56
C LYS A 302 -5.34 -12.37 -8.59
N MET A 303 -4.31 -12.00 -9.35
CA MET A 303 -4.37 -10.87 -10.28
C MET A 303 -4.46 -11.33 -11.73
N GLN A 304 -5.62 -11.87 -12.09
CA GLN A 304 -5.93 -12.31 -13.46
C GLN A 304 -6.58 -11.20 -14.31
N CYS A 305 -6.64 -9.98 -13.77
CA CYS A 305 -7.12 -8.78 -14.45
C CYS A 305 -6.28 -7.57 -14.03
N GLU A 306 -6.50 -6.45 -14.72
CA GLU A 306 -5.87 -5.18 -14.37
C GLU A 306 -6.31 -4.70 -12.98
N ARG A 307 -5.37 -4.11 -12.26
CA ARG A 307 -5.63 -3.59 -10.91
C ARG A 307 -5.04 -2.21 -10.72
N VAL A 308 -5.83 -1.31 -10.15
CA VAL A 308 -5.35 -0.02 -9.64
C VAL A 308 -5.59 0.03 -8.14
N PHE A 309 -4.49 -0.01 -7.39
CA PHE A 309 -4.49 -0.02 -5.94
C PHE A 309 -3.93 1.30 -5.40
N VAL A 310 -4.57 1.83 -4.36
CA VAL A 310 -4.16 3.05 -3.67
C VAL A 310 -3.85 2.69 -2.23
N ASN A 311 -2.71 3.16 -1.74
CA ASN A 311 -2.28 3.00 -0.36
C ASN A 311 -1.86 4.36 0.22
N ILE A 312 -2.26 4.64 1.44
CA ILE A 312 -1.97 5.86 2.17
C ILE A 312 -1.41 5.49 3.54
N VAL A 313 -0.20 5.97 3.82
CA VAL A 313 0.39 5.95 5.17
C VAL A 313 0.35 7.38 5.72
N PRO A 314 -0.59 7.71 6.60
CA PRO A 314 -0.62 9.01 7.24
C PRO A 314 0.49 9.10 8.27
N GLY A 315 0.95 10.32 8.54
CA GLY A 315 2.00 10.57 9.52
C GLY A 315 2.14 12.05 9.81
N LYS A 316 2.91 12.37 10.84
CA LYS A 316 3.37 13.75 11.05
C LYS A 316 4.43 14.10 10.01
N GLU A 317 4.60 15.39 9.77
CA GLU A 317 5.62 15.87 8.83
C GLU A 317 7.02 15.36 9.21
N GLU A 318 7.38 15.43 10.49
CA GLU A 318 8.69 15.00 10.97
C GLU A 318 8.89 13.50 10.77
N GLU A 319 7.85 12.70 11.04
CA GLU A 319 7.87 11.24 10.86
C GLU A 319 8.11 10.86 9.39
N LEU A 320 7.44 11.56 8.45
CA LEU A 320 7.54 11.31 7.02
C LEU A 320 8.89 11.78 6.44
N ARG A 321 9.38 12.96 6.86
CA ARG A 321 10.72 13.45 6.50
C ARG A 321 11.81 12.50 6.96
N GLU A 322 11.67 11.96 8.17
CA GLU A 322 12.62 10.99 8.72
C GLU A 322 12.62 9.67 7.95
N VAL A 323 11.44 9.21 7.48
CA VAL A 323 11.37 8.06 6.59
C VAL A 323 12.06 8.39 5.26
N MET A 324 11.76 9.52 4.63
CA MET A 324 12.33 9.90 3.33
C MET A 324 13.85 10.04 3.34
N SER A 325 14.41 10.61 4.41
CA SER A 325 15.87 10.78 4.53
C SER A 325 16.62 9.44 4.55
N ARG A 326 16.01 8.38 5.10
CA ARG A 326 16.58 7.01 5.03
C ARG A 326 16.74 6.48 3.61
N TRP A 327 15.97 7.02 2.66
CA TRP A 327 16.06 6.70 1.23
C TRP A 327 16.90 7.72 0.44
N GLY A 328 17.58 8.65 1.13
CA GLY A 328 18.35 9.72 0.49
C GLY A 328 17.48 10.77 -0.21
N MET A 329 16.19 10.87 0.17
CA MET A 329 15.25 11.86 -0.37
C MET A 329 15.12 13.02 0.61
N GLU A 330 15.92 14.07 0.43
CA GLU A 330 15.96 15.21 1.37
C GLU A 330 14.89 16.28 1.07
N GLU A 331 14.41 16.33 -0.17
CA GLU A 331 13.38 17.27 -0.62
C GLU A 331 11.98 16.85 -0.11
N PHE A 332 11.22 17.80 0.44
CA PHE A 332 9.84 17.58 0.91
C PHE A 332 8.98 18.83 0.66
N PRO A 333 7.76 18.69 0.10
CA PRO A 333 7.14 17.46 -0.36
C PRO A 333 7.83 16.89 -1.61
N ARG A 334 7.63 15.61 -1.90
CA ARG A 334 8.21 14.94 -3.07
C ARG A 334 7.20 14.04 -3.76
N ALA A 335 7.28 13.98 -5.08
CA ALA A 335 6.51 13.08 -5.91
C ALA A 335 7.42 12.38 -6.93
N TRP A 336 7.23 11.09 -7.15
CA TRP A 336 8.01 10.32 -8.11
C TRP A 336 7.20 9.16 -8.69
N CYS A 337 7.68 8.61 -9.80
CA CYS A 337 7.08 7.45 -10.44
C CYS A 337 8.13 6.40 -10.79
N LEU A 338 7.69 5.15 -10.86
CA LEU A 338 8.49 3.98 -11.21
C LEU A 338 7.74 3.15 -12.26
N GLY A 339 8.48 2.46 -13.13
CA GLY A 339 7.91 1.60 -14.16
C GLY A 339 7.37 2.36 -15.39
N ILE A 340 7.90 3.56 -15.66
CA ILE A 340 7.65 4.29 -16.91
C ILE A 340 8.92 4.30 -17.77
N PRO A 341 8.82 4.33 -19.12
CA PRO A 341 9.95 4.42 -20.03
C PRO A 341 10.82 5.64 -19.77
N LEU A 342 12.14 5.48 -19.94
CA LEU A 342 13.09 6.61 -19.95
C LEU A 342 12.81 7.46 -21.20
N GLY A 343 12.43 8.72 -21.02
CA GLY A 343 12.06 9.63 -22.11
C GLY A 343 10.82 10.48 -21.85
N PHE A 344 10.09 10.22 -20.75
CA PHE A 344 9.15 11.19 -20.21
C PHE A 344 9.92 12.14 -19.29
N GLU A 345 9.88 13.45 -19.57
CA GLU A 345 10.50 14.47 -18.71
C GLU A 345 9.83 14.43 -17.31
N LEU A 346 10.66 14.38 -16.26
CA LEU A 346 10.27 14.28 -14.85
C LEU A 346 10.05 15.65 -14.21
#